data_AF-A0AA50DFT0-F1
#
_entry.id   AF-A0AA50DFT0-F1
#
_cell.length_a   1.000
_cell.length_b   1.000
_cell.length_c   1.000
_cell.angle_alpha   90.00
_cell.angle_beta   90.00
_cell.angle_gamma   90.00
#
_symmetry.space_group_name_H-M   'P 1'
#
loop_
_entity.id
_entity.type
_entity.pdbx_description
1 polymer ?
#
loop_
_entity_poly.entity_id
_entity_poly.type
_entity_poly.pdbx_seq_one_letter_code
_entity_poly.pdbx_strand_id
1 'polypeptide(L)'
;MRTGITCAFVVLALLVSASNAQEDQPFHTSYFADETTISLSVTVAATSLDPEYNFDVQVALTERGPEGQIRFIDHSAHLAKVRCAAPKAVMIGQSEFMLSDSPEPGDWKQDLWRTFCLLPVS
;
A
#
# COMPACT_ATOMS: atom_id res chain seq x y z
N MET A 1 6.46 14.15 -67.15
CA MET A 1 5.66 14.91 -66.16
C MET A 1 4.66 13.94 -65.54
N ARG A 2 4.59 13.61 -64.26
CA ARG A 2 5.25 14.03 -63.00
C ARG A 2 5.29 12.76 -62.12
N THR A 3 6.45 12.48 -61.53
CA THR A 3 6.65 11.50 -60.46
C THR A 3 5.92 11.95 -59.20
N GLY A 4 5.21 11.04 -58.52
CA GLY A 4 4.61 11.29 -57.21
C GLY A 4 5.16 10.28 -56.22
N ILE A 5 6.20 10.67 -55.48
CA ILE A 5 6.73 9.89 -54.36
C ILE A 5 5.95 10.35 -53.11
N THR A 6 5.12 9.47 -52.59
CA THR A 6 4.44 9.66 -51.30
C THR A 6 5.41 9.31 -50.17
N CYS A 7 6.01 10.34 -49.57
CA CYS A 7 6.77 10.18 -48.32
C CYS A 7 5.81 10.04 -47.14
N ALA A 8 5.66 8.82 -46.61
CA ALA A 8 4.96 8.60 -45.35
C ALA A 8 5.86 9.01 -44.18
N PHE A 9 5.51 10.09 -43.49
CA PHE A 9 6.05 10.42 -42.18
C PHE A 9 5.06 9.93 -41.13
N VAL A 10 5.47 8.95 -40.31
CA VAL A 10 4.74 8.63 -39.07
C VAL A 10 5.71 8.80 -37.91
N VAL A 11 5.34 9.74 -37.05
CA VAL A 11 6.06 10.19 -35.85
C VAL A 11 6.04 9.06 -34.81
N LEU A 12 7.21 8.62 -34.38
CA LEU A 12 7.36 7.70 -33.26
C LEU A 12 7.11 8.46 -31.95
N ALA A 13 5.90 8.35 -31.40
CA ALA A 13 5.58 8.90 -30.09
C ALA A 13 6.29 8.08 -29.01
N LEU A 14 7.35 8.65 -28.43
CA LEU A 14 8.00 8.11 -27.23
C LEU A 14 7.03 8.27 -26.05
N LEU A 15 6.38 7.18 -25.65
CA LEU A 15 5.68 7.09 -24.38
C LEU A 15 6.73 7.08 -23.26
N VAL A 16 7.08 8.25 -22.72
CA VAL A 16 7.74 8.34 -21.42
C VAL A 16 6.69 7.99 -20.38
N SER A 17 6.74 6.76 -19.87
CA SER A 17 6.02 6.38 -18.66
C SER A 17 6.61 7.18 -17.50
N ALA A 18 5.93 8.25 -17.09
CA ALA A 18 6.21 8.89 -15.81
C ALA A 18 5.84 7.88 -14.72
N SER A 19 6.84 7.17 -14.20
CA SER A 19 6.68 6.41 -12.96
C SER A 19 6.42 7.44 -11.85
N ASN A 20 5.17 7.63 -11.48
CA ASN A 20 4.83 8.27 -10.21
C ASN A 20 5.32 7.32 -9.13
N ALA A 21 6.57 7.47 -8.69
CA ALA A 21 7.01 6.97 -7.40
C ALA A 21 6.32 7.85 -6.35
N GLN A 22 5.01 7.66 -6.18
CA GLN A 22 4.32 8.10 -4.98
C GLN A 22 5.00 7.32 -3.85
N GLU A 23 5.79 7.99 -3.01
CA GLU A 23 6.26 7.38 -1.77
C GLU A 23 5.01 6.88 -1.05
N ASP A 24 4.88 5.56 -0.84
CA ASP A 24 3.67 4.97 -0.30
C ASP A 24 3.39 5.59 1.07
N GLN A 25 2.39 6.47 1.12
CA GLN A 25 2.01 7.22 2.32
C GLN A 25 1.74 6.21 3.45
N PRO A 26 2.41 6.33 4.61
CA PRO A 26 2.21 5.38 5.69
C PRO A 26 0.79 5.46 6.23
N PHE A 27 0.16 4.30 6.41
CA PHE A 27 -1.15 4.18 7.05
C PHE A 27 -1.04 4.13 8.57
N HIS A 28 0.14 3.77 9.08
CA HIS A 28 0.43 3.71 10.50
C HIS A 28 1.86 4.17 10.75
N THR A 29 2.08 4.88 11.86
CA THR A 29 3.41 5.27 12.32
C THR A 29 3.48 5.17 13.84
N SER A 30 4.49 4.47 14.33
CA SER A 30 4.83 4.32 15.73
C SER A 30 6.06 5.15 16.07
N TYR A 31 6.04 5.80 17.23
CA TYR A 31 7.12 6.65 17.74
C TYR A 31 7.71 6.03 19.01
N PHE A 32 9.04 5.98 19.07
CA PHE A 32 9.77 5.37 20.18
C PHE A 32 10.52 6.45 20.98
N ALA A 33 10.90 6.11 22.22
CA ALA A 33 11.50 7.06 23.16
C ALA A 33 12.88 7.58 22.74
N ASP A 34 13.58 6.86 21.87
CA ASP A 34 14.86 7.24 21.28
C ASP A 34 14.68 8.04 19.97
N GLU A 35 13.47 8.57 19.72
CA GLU A 35 13.10 9.30 18.50
C GLU A 35 13.13 8.46 17.21
N THR A 36 13.34 7.14 17.33
CA THR A 36 13.14 6.22 16.22
C THR A 36 11.66 6.19 15.84
N THR A 37 11.40 6.15 14.54
CA THR A 37 10.05 6.07 13.98
C THR A 37 9.93 4.83 13.11
N ILE A 38 8.87 4.05 13.31
CA ILE A 38 8.53 2.90 12.47
C ILE A 38 7.24 3.22 11.71
N SER A 39 7.31 3.22 10.39
CA SER A 39 6.18 3.48 9.51
C SER A 39 5.79 2.22 8.75
N LEU A 40 4.49 1.98 8.64
CA LEU A 40 3.92 0.92 7.81
C LEU A 40 3.16 1.54 6.64
N SER A 41 3.45 1.06 5.44
CA SER A 41 2.85 1.53 4.19
C SER A 41 2.28 0.36 3.39
N VAL A 42 1.23 0.61 2.63
CA VAL A 42 0.73 -0.36 1.65
C VAL A 42 1.45 -0.13 0.34
N THR A 43 2.12 -1.15 -0.18
CA THR A 43 2.83 -1.09 -1.46
C THR A 43 2.03 -1.68 -2.61
N VAL A 44 1.09 -2.58 -2.31
CA VAL A 44 0.18 -3.20 -3.27
C VAL A 44 -1.17 -3.40 -2.61
N ALA A 45 -2.26 -3.13 -3.33
CA ALA A 45 -3.61 -3.48 -2.93
C ALA A 45 -4.40 -4.01 -4.13
N ALA A 46 -5.17 -5.06 -3.91
CA ALA A 46 -6.08 -5.65 -4.89
C ALA A 46 -7.35 -6.17 -4.21
N THR A 47 -8.44 -6.31 -4.97
CA THR A 47 -9.63 -7.05 -4.49
C THR A 47 -9.26 -8.50 -4.23
N SER A 48 -9.71 -9.06 -3.11
CA SER A 48 -9.42 -10.46 -2.79
C SER A 48 -10.16 -11.42 -3.71
N LEU A 49 -9.50 -12.53 -4.05
CA LEU A 49 -10.15 -13.70 -4.67
C LEU A 49 -10.79 -14.63 -3.63
N ASP A 50 -10.42 -14.46 -2.35
CA ASP A 50 -11.03 -15.16 -1.24
C ASP A 50 -12.35 -14.44 -0.89
N PRO A 51 -13.51 -15.09 -1.00
CA PRO A 51 -14.80 -14.43 -0.75
C PRO A 51 -14.99 -13.96 0.69
N GLU A 52 -14.18 -14.45 1.64
CA GLU A 52 -14.24 -13.98 3.01
C GLU A 52 -13.54 -12.64 3.23
N TYR A 53 -12.67 -12.21 2.31
CA TYR A 53 -11.91 -10.97 2.43
C TYR A 53 -12.25 -10.01 1.30
N ASN A 54 -12.13 -8.72 1.55
CA ASN A 54 -12.39 -7.67 0.57
C ASN A 54 -11.12 -7.33 -0.22
N PHE A 55 -9.98 -7.30 0.46
CA PHE A 55 -8.70 -6.87 -0.13
C PHE A 55 -7.56 -7.82 0.22
N ASP A 56 -6.66 -7.99 -0.74
CA ASP A 56 -5.32 -8.55 -0.56
C ASP A 56 -4.31 -7.40 -0.67
N VAL A 57 -3.44 -7.25 0.32
CA VAL A 57 -2.50 -6.12 0.42
C VAL A 57 -1.09 -6.60 0.73
N GLN A 58 -0.09 -5.83 0.31
CA GLN A 58 1.29 -5.98 0.73
C GLN A 58 1.67 -4.79 1.61
N VAL A 59 2.20 -5.09 2.79
CA VAL A 59 2.64 -4.10 3.76
C VAL A 59 4.16 -4.07 3.79
N ALA A 60 4.74 -2.87 3.69
CA ALA A 60 6.16 -2.63 3.91
C ALA A 60 6.38 -1.85 5.21
N LEU A 61 7.58 -2.01 5.76
CA LEU A 61 8.03 -1.31 6.97
C LEU A 61 9.21 -0.42 6.62
N THR A 62 9.23 0.81 7.15
CA THR A 62 10.39 1.70 7.10
C THR A 62 10.73 2.18 8.49
N GLU A 63 11.98 2.03 8.89
CA GLU A 63 12.54 2.61 10.11
C GLU A 63 13.29 3.90 9.77
N ARG A 64 13.00 4.96 10.51
CA ARG A 64 13.74 6.22 10.48
C ARG A 64 14.35 6.51 11.85
N GLY A 65 15.58 7.03 11.85
CA GLY A 65 16.25 7.50 13.06
C GLY A 65 15.77 8.87 13.53
N PRO A 66 16.38 9.39 14.62
CA PRO A 66 16.03 10.69 15.24
C PRO A 66 16.08 11.87 14.27
N GLU A 67 16.98 11.83 13.30
CA GLU A 67 17.16 12.91 12.32
C GLU A 67 16.32 12.69 11.05
N GLY A 68 15.40 11.71 11.08
CA GLY A 68 14.56 11.33 9.95
C GLY A 68 15.27 10.51 8.87
N GLN A 69 16.55 10.15 9.07
CA GLN A 69 17.27 9.31 8.11
C GLN A 69 16.69 7.90 8.07
N ILE A 70 16.54 7.33 6.88
CA ILE A 70 16.13 5.92 6.73
C ILE A 70 17.26 5.03 7.25
N ARG A 71 16.96 4.20 8.26
CA ARG A 71 17.87 3.20 8.82
C ARG A 71 17.63 1.82 8.25
N PHE A 72 16.37 1.50 8.00
CA PHE A 72 15.97 0.20 7.49
C PHE A 72 14.72 0.33 6.61
N ILE A 73 14.68 -0.44 5.53
CA ILE A 73 13.50 -0.66 4.70
C ILE A 73 13.29 -2.16 4.62
N ASP A 74 12.12 -2.60 5.04
CA ASP A 74 11.69 -3.95 4.83
C ASP A 74 11.14 -4.09 3.41
N HIS A 75 11.92 -4.75 2.56
CA HIS A 75 11.50 -5.08 1.20
C HIS A 75 10.71 -6.40 1.13
N SER A 76 10.51 -7.09 2.25
CA SER A 76 9.67 -8.27 2.26
C SER A 76 8.20 -7.87 2.16
N ALA A 77 7.56 -8.32 1.09
CA ALA A 77 6.17 -8.04 0.76
C ALA A 77 5.23 -8.81 1.71
N HIS A 78 5.04 -8.31 2.93
CA HIS A 78 4.19 -8.97 3.92
C HIS A 78 2.74 -8.98 3.45
N LEU A 79 2.26 -10.17 3.09
CA LEU A 79 0.89 -10.35 2.63
C LEU A 79 -0.08 -10.27 3.80
N ALA A 80 -1.07 -9.41 3.64
CA ALA A 80 -2.22 -9.34 4.51
C ALA A 80 -3.53 -9.35 3.71
N LYS A 81 -4.61 -9.80 4.34
CA LYS A 81 -5.97 -9.70 3.80
C LYS A 81 -6.84 -8.89 4.75
N VAL A 82 -7.78 -8.12 4.20
CA VAL A 82 -8.67 -7.25 4.98
C VAL A 82 -10.13 -7.63 4.76
N ARG A 83 -10.85 -7.97 5.83
CA ARG A 83 -12.29 -8.22 5.84
C ARG A 83 -13.02 -7.01 6.43
N CYS A 84 -13.77 -6.30 5.59
CA CYS A 84 -14.50 -5.10 5.99
C CYS A 84 -15.82 -5.42 6.71
N ALA A 85 -16.51 -6.48 6.29
CA ALA A 85 -17.75 -6.92 6.91
C ALA A 85 -17.52 -7.49 8.31
N ALA A 86 -18.55 -7.46 9.16
CA ALA A 86 -18.50 -8.09 10.48
C ALA A 86 -18.55 -9.64 10.36
N PRO A 87 -17.76 -10.39 11.15
CA PRO A 87 -16.76 -9.89 12.09
C PRO A 87 -15.54 -9.31 11.36
N LYS A 88 -15.16 -8.08 11.71
CA LYS A 88 -14.04 -7.36 11.09
C LYS A 88 -12.75 -8.10 11.39
N ALA A 89 -11.93 -8.32 10.38
CA ALA A 89 -10.69 -9.07 10.56
C ALA A 89 -9.59 -8.59 9.62
N VAL A 90 -8.35 -8.82 10.03
CA VAL A 90 -7.20 -8.84 9.15
C VAL A 90 -6.49 -10.19 9.26
N MET A 91 -6.10 -10.77 8.14
CA MET A 91 -5.22 -11.94 8.10
C MET A 91 -3.81 -11.49 7.77
N ILE A 92 -2.81 -11.97 8.50
CA ILE A 92 -1.39 -11.71 8.23
C ILE A 92 -0.72 -13.07 8.04
N GLY A 93 -0.18 -13.32 6.85
CA GLY A 93 0.26 -14.66 6.47
C GLY A 93 -0.89 -15.66 6.59
N GLN A 94 -0.82 -16.56 7.58
CA GLN A 94 -1.84 -17.58 7.85
C GLN A 94 -2.61 -17.36 9.17
N SER A 95 -2.37 -16.24 9.84
CA SER A 95 -3.00 -15.93 11.13
C SER A 95 -4.09 -14.89 10.95
N GLU A 96 -5.31 -15.22 11.35
CA GLU A 96 -6.43 -14.28 11.37
C GLU A 96 -6.52 -13.56 12.71
N PHE A 97 -6.71 -12.24 12.66
CA PHE A 97 -6.89 -11.37 13.81
C PHE A 97 -8.24 -10.67 13.71
N MET A 98 -9.17 -11.06 14.59
CA MET A 98 -10.43 -10.35 14.77
C MET A 98 -10.19 -8.97 15.37
N LEU A 99 -10.86 -7.96 14.82
CA LEU A 99 -10.73 -6.58 15.28
C LEU A 99 -11.80 -6.25 16.31
N SER A 100 -11.37 -5.57 17.37
CA SER A 100 -12.24 -5.07 18.42
C SER A 100 -12.99 -3.81 17.96
N ASP A 101 -14.24 -3.66 18.38
CA ASP A 101 -14.95 -2.38 18.24
C ASP A 101 -14.42 -1.31 19.20
N SER A 102 -13.66 -1.71 20.23
CA SER A 102 -12.89 -0.82 21.12
C SER A 102 -11.40 -1.13 20.96
N PRO A 103 -10.75 -0.62 19.89
CA PRO A 103 -9.35 -0.91 19.61
C PRO A 103 -8.41 -0.15 20.56
N GLU A 104 -7.30 -0.79 20.93
CA GLU A 104 -6.23 -0.16 21.68
C GLU A 104 -5.58 0.96 20.84
N PRO A 105 -5.15 2.08 21.47
CA PRO A 105 -4.38 3.10 20.79
C PRO A 105 -3.12 2.52 20.14
N GLY A 106 -2.89 2.84 18.87
CA GLY A 106 -1.71 2.38 18.14
C GLY A 106 -1.81 0.94 17.59
N ASP A 107 -2.98 0.29 17.63
CA ASP A 107 -3.15 -0.98 16.92
C ASP A 107 -3.12 -0.78 15.39
N TRP A 108 -1.95 -1.00 14.80
CA TRP A 108 -1.72 -0.88 13.36
C TRP A 108 -2.65 -1.76 12.51
N LYS A 109 -3.15 -2.89 13.04
CA LYS A 109 -4.11 -3.76 12.33
C LYS A 109 -5.45 -3.06 12.15
N GLN A 110 -5.86 -2.31 13.17
CA GLN A 110 -7.04 -1.48 13.11
C GLN A 110 -6.86 -0.35 12.10
N ASP A 111 -5.68 0.30 12.09
CA ASP A 111 -5.39 1.40 11.15
C ASP A 111 -5.34 0.91 9.69
N LEU A 112 -4.79 -0.28 9.46
CA LEU A 112 -4.85 -0.94 8.15
C LEU A 112 -6.30 -1.16 7.72
N TRP A 113 -7.13 -1.74 8.59
CA TRP A 113 -8.55 -1.97 8.28
C TRP A 113 -9.30 -0.66 7.99
N ARG A 114 -9.07 0.39 8.77
CA ARG A 114 -9.69 1.72 8.55
C ARG A 114 -9.32 2.30 7.19
N THR A 115 -8.06 2.12 6.77
CA THR A 115 -7.55 2.60 5.48
C THR A 115 -8.36 2.06 4.31
N PHE A 116 -8.80 0.79 4.37
CA PHE A 116 -9.55 0.16 3.30
C PHE A 116 -11.06 0.21 3.45
N CYS A 117 -11.56 0.17 4.69
CA CYS A 117 -12.98 -0.06 4.96
C CYS A 117 -13.74 1.20 5.37
N LEU A 118 -13.06 2.32 5.66
CA LEU A 118 -13.70 3.59 6.01
C LEU A 118 -13.48 4.70 4.98
N LEU A 119 -12.47 4.60 4.11
CA LEU A 119 -12.30 5.55 3.01
C LEU A 119 -13.30 5.23 1.89
N PRO A 120 -14.02 6.22 1.34
CA PRO A 120 -15.01 5.96 0.31
C PRO A 120 -14.34 5.40 -0.94
N VAL A 121 -14.77 4.22 -1.36
CA VAL A 121 -14.55 3.76 -2.73
C VAL A 121 -15.39 4.66 -3.65
N SER A 122 -14.72 5.39 -4.55
CA SER A 122 -15.38 6.29 -5.52
C SER A 122 -16.11 5.51 -6.60
#